data_AF-A0A3D2ZBK0-F1
#
_entry.id   AF-A0A3D2ZBK0-F1
#
_cell.length_a   1.000
_cell.length_b   1.000
_cell.length_c   1.000
_cell.angle_alpha   90.00
_cell.angle_beta   90.00
_cell.angle_gamma   90.00
#
_symmetry.space_group_name_H-M   'P 1'
#
loop_
_entity.id
_entity.type
_entity.pdbx_description
1 polymer ?
#
loop_
_entity_poly.entity_id
_entity_poly.type
_entity_poly.pdbx_seq_one_letter_code
_entity_poly.pdbx_strand_id
1 'polypeptide(L)'
;MTDLGDMEHQVESLDKELRDIVDAVPNIIYRVDADGRIVFISEAVRRYGLEPEALVGVSFFDLIHPEDRDTPVTTSTTAARVALLRGPSRSAE
;
A
#
# COMPACT_ATOMS: atom_id res chain seq x y z
N MET A 1 0.77 27.35 -29.29
CA MET A 1 1.86 26.36 -29.15
C MET A 1 2.49 26.45 -27.75
N THR A 2 1.72 26.81 -26.73
CA THR A 2 1.72 26.02 -25.50
C THR A 2 1.04 24.69 -25.85
N ASP A 3 1.40 23.57 -25.25
CA ASP A 3 0.37 22.64 -24.75
C ASP A 3 0.88 21.26 -24.33
N LEU A 4 1.89 20.67 -24.96
CA LEU A 4 2.20 19.26 -24.65
C LEU A 4 3.27 19.12 -23.56
N GLY A 5 4.44 19.74 -23.76
CA GLY A 5 5.53 19.63 -22.79
C GLY A 5 5.21 20.24 -21.43
N ASP A 6 4.52 21.39 -21.40
CA ASP A 6 4.10 22.02 -20.14
C ASP A 6 3.08 21.16 -19.37
N MET A 7 2.21 20.45 -20.10
CA MET A 7 1.15 19.62 -19.53
C MET A 7 1.69 18.27 -19.06
N GLU A 8 2.64 17.68 -19.79
CA GLU A 8 3.42 16.51 -19.35
C GLU A 8 4.22 16.83 -18.08
N HIS A 9 4.94 17.96 -18.05
CA HIS A 9 5.68 18.37 -16.85
C HIS A 9 4.77 18.69 -15.66
N GLN A 10 3.58 19.24 -15.88
CA GLN A 10 2.59 19.43 -14.82
C GLN A 10 2.09 18.10 -14.25
N VAL A 11 1.82 17.11 -15.10
CA VAL A 11 1.39 15.78 -14.67
C VAL A 11 2.50 15.09 -13.88
N GLU A 12 3.74 15.13 -14.37
CA GLU A 12 4.89 14.55 -13.66
C GLU A 12 5.17 15.23 -12.31
N SER A 13 5.11 16.57 -12.28
CA SER A 13 5.32 17.32 -11.03
C SER A 13 4.24 17.01 -10.00
N LEU A 14 2.98 16.87 -10.45
CA LEU A 14 1.86 16.56 -9.58
C LEU A 14 1.92 15.10 -9.08
N ASP A 15 2.29 14.14 -9.93
CA ASP A 15 2.47 12.74 -9.53
C ASP A 15 3.54 12.61 -8.44
N LYS A 16 4.66 13.34 -8.62
CA LYS A 16 5.72 13.38 -7.62
C LYS A 16 5.27 14.01 -6.30
N GLU A 17 4.58 15.14 -6.34
CA GLU A 17 4.08 15.81 -5.12
C GLU A 17 3.07 14.93 -4.38
N LEU A 18 2.17 14.25 -5.11
CA LEU A 18 1.23 13.30 -4.53
C LEU A 18 1.96 12.11 -3.89
N ARG A 19 3.01 11.59 -4.52
CA ARG A 19 3.85 10.52 -3.96
C ARG A 19 4.51 10.96 -2.66
N ASP A 20 5.11 12.15 -2.63
CA ASP A 20 5.78 12.69 -1.44
C ASP A 20 4.80 12.87 -0.27
N ILE A 21 3.57 13.34 -0.54
CA ILE A 21 2.51 13.46 0.47
C ILE A 21 2.09 12.08 0.99
N VAL A 22 1.88 11.12 0.08
CA VAL A 22 1.49 9.74 0.42
C VAL A 22 2.56 9.06 1.28
N ASP A 23 3.84 9.26 0.98
CA ASP A 23 4.96 8.68 1.72
C ASP A 23 5.19 9.36 3.09
N ALA A 24 4.73 10.61 3.25
CA ALA A 24 4.73 11.30 4.54
C ALA A 24 3.68 10.74 5.52
N VAL A 25 2.65 10.06 5.02
CA VAL A 25 1.60 9.45 5.87
C VAL A 25 2.17 8.20 6.57
N PRO A 26 2.04 8.09 7.91
CA PRO A 26 2.58 6.94 8.65
C PRO A 26 1.82 5.62 8.40
N ASN A 27 0.68 5.67 7.71
CA ASN A 27 -0.11 4.50 7.33
C ASN A 27 0.30 4.00 5.95
N ILE A 28 0.25 2.68 5.77
CA ILE A 28 0.45 2.06 4.46
C ILE A 28 -0.72 2.44 3.55
N ILE A 29 -0.41 3.06 2.42
CA ILE A 29 -1.37 3.34 1.35
C ILE A 29 -1.10 2.34 0.23
N TYR A 30 -2.13 1.65 -0.24
CA TYR A 30 -2.02 0.71 -1.35
C TYR A 30 -3.21 0.85 -2.30
N ARG A 31 -3.01 0.43 -3.54
CA ARG A 31 -4.03 0.36 -4.59
C ARG A 31 -4.04 -1.03 -5.17
N VAL A 32 -5.23 -1.56 -5.44
CA VAL A 32 -5.42 -2.87 -6.08
C VAL A 32 -6.12 -2.73 -7.44
N ASP A 33 -5.93 -3.71 -8.32
CA ASP A 33 -6.70 -3.86 -9.55
C ASP A 33 -8.07 -4.51 -9.29
N ALA A 34 -8.83 -4.76 -10.36
CA ALA A 34 -10.15 -5.39 -10.29
C ALA A 34 -10.11 -6.82 -9.75
N ASP A 35 -8.96 -7.50 -9.86
CA ASP A 35 -8.72 -8.85 -9.35
C ASP A 35 -8.16 -8.82 -7.91
N GLY A 36 -8.00 -7.64 -7.30
CA GLY A 36 -7.49 -7.47 -5.95
C GLY A 36 -5.98 -7.57 -5.83
N ARG A 37 -5.23 -7.51 -6.94
CA ARG A 37 -3.76 -7.50 -6.93
C ARG A 37 -3.22 -6.10 -6.72
N ILE A 38 -2.20 -5.98 -5.89
CA ILE A 38 -1.59 -4.69 -5.56
C ILE A 38 -0.90 -4.11 -6.79
N VAL A 39 -1.30 -2.93 -7.22
CA VAL A 39 -0.68 -2.19 -8.33
C VAL A 39 0.18 -1.02 -7.85
N PHE A 40 0.02 -0.61 -6.60
CA PHE A 40 0.81 0.42 -5.96
C PHE A 40 0.77 0.21 -4.45
N ILE A 41 1.90 0.46 -3.78
CA ILE A 41 2.00 0.49 -2.33
C ILE A 41 3.04 1.55 -1.93
N SER A 42 2.74 2.33 -0.90
CA SER A 42 3.62 3.40 -0.45
C SER A 42 4.86 2.88 0.25
N GLU A 43 5.89 3.70 0.31
CA GLU A 43 7.17 3.40 0.96
C GLU A 43 7.03 3.18 2.46
N ALA A 44 5.90 3.57 3.05
CA ALA A 44 5.59 3.32 4.46
C ALA A 44 5.63 1.82 4.81
N VAL A 45 5.46 0.92 3.84
CA VAL A 45 5.57 -0.54 4.06
C VAL A 45 6.97 -0.98 4.50
N ARG A 46 8.03 -0.24 4.10
CA ARG A 46 9.42 -0.53 4.52
C ARG A 46 9.62 -0.44 6.02
N ARG A 47 8.82 0.38 6.72
CA ARG A 47 8.84 0.46 8.20
C ARG A 47 8.48 -0.87 8.87
N TYR A 48 7.85 -1.75 8.12
CA TYR A 48 7.45 -3.07 8.56
C TYR A 48 8.35 -4.20 8.00
N GLY A 49 9.48 -3.84 7.39
CA GLY A 49 10.46 -4.81 6.87
C GLY A 49 10.07 -5.45 5.54
N LEU A 50 9.13 -4.84 4.81
CA LEU A 50 8.67 -5.32 3.51
C LEU A 50 9.14 -4.37 2.41
N GLU A 51 9.53 -4.93 1.26
CA GLU A 51 9.86 -4.13 0.09
C GLU A 51 8.60 -3.92 -0.77
N PRO A 52 8.29 -2.67 -1.16
CA PRO A 52 7.11 -2.37 -1.95
C PRO A 52 7.11 -3.13 -3.29
N GLU A 53 8.26 -3.30 -3.92
CA GLU A 53 8.42 -4.01 -5.20
C GLU A 53 8.10 -5.51 -5.08
N ALA A 54 8.28 -6.10 -3.90
CA ALA A 54 7.94 -7.51 -3.66
C ALA A 54 6.43 -7.73 -3.47
N LEU A 55 5.68 -6.65 -3.19
CA LEU A 55 4.24 -6.70 -2.94
C LEU A 55 3.40 -6.32 -4.16
N VAL A 56 3.98 -5.62 -5.13
CA VAL A 56 3.30 -5.35 -6.40
C VAL A 56 3.02 -6.66 -7.14
N GLY A 57 1.76 -6.85 -7.57
CA GLY A 57 1.26 -8.06 -8.22
C GLY A 57 0.74 -9.15 -7.27
N VAL A 58 1.03 -9.03 -5.97
CA VAL A 58 0.52 -9.95 -4.94
C VAL A 58 -0.95 -9.67 -4.68
N SER A 59 -1.74 -10.72 -4.47
CA SER A 59 -3.14 -10.58 -4.07
C SER A 59 -3.20 -9.94 -2.68
N PHE A 60 -3.96 -8.86 -2.53
CA PHE A 60 -4.13 -8.20 -1.24
C PHE A 60 -4.69 -9.17 -0.18
N PHE A 61 -5.56 -10.10 -0.59
CA PHE A 61 -6.13 -11.12 0.29
C PHE A 61 -5.08 -12.07 0.88
N ASP A 62 -3.96 -12.29 0.19
CA ASP A 62 -2.85 -13.11 0.70
C ASP A 62 -2.09 -12.40 1.83
N LEU A 63 -2.13 -11.07 1.87
CA LEU A 63 -1.53 -10.25 2.92
C LEU A 63 -2.42 -10.09 4.16
N ILE A 64 -3.72 -10.36 4.03
CA ILE A 64 -4.67 -10.34 5.16
C ILE A 64 -4.52 -11.63 5.96
N HIS A 65 -4.46 -11.51 7.28
CA HIS A 65 -4.40 -12.66 8.18
C HIS A 65 -5.64 -13.54 7.98
N PRO A 66 -5.50 -14.88 7.92
CA PRO A 66 -6.62 -15.79 7.62
C PRO A 66 -7.80 -15.63 8.59
N GLU A 67 -7.55 -15.25 9.85
CA GLU A 67 -8.61 -14.99 10.84
C GLU A 67 -9.45 -13.73 10.54
N ASP A 68 -8.92 -12.78 9.76
CA ASP A 68 -9.63 -11.55 9.37
C ASP A 68 -10.35 -11.70 8.01
N ARG A 69 -10.16 -12.82 7.28
CA ARG A 69 -10.72 -13.05 5.93
C ARG A 69 -12.24 -13.33 5.93
N ASP A 70 -12.77 -13.89 7.01
CA ASP A 70 -14.17 -14.33 7.12
C ASP A 70 -15.11 -13.32 7.80
N THR A 71 -14.63 -12.12 8.12
CA THR A 71 -15.48 -11.09 8.73
C THR A 71 -16.34 -10.43 7.65
N PRO A 72 -17.68 -10.59 7.66
CA PRO A 72 -18.53 -9.97 6.64
C PRO A 72 -18.39 -8.45 6.69
N VAL A 73 -17.95 -7.90 5.56
CA VAL A 73 -17.81 -6.45 5.31
C VAL A 73 -19.20 -5.81 5.46
N THR A 74 -19.52 -5.32 6.64
CA THR A 74 -20.75 -4.56 6.89
C THR A 74 -20.48 -3.29 7.69
N THR A 75 -19.35 -3.21 8.39
CA THR A 75 -19.00 -1.97 9.09
C THR A 75 -17.50 -1.78 9.10
N SER A 76 -17.06 -0.60 8.69
CA SER A 76 -15.91 0.13 9.24
C SER A 76 -14.72 0.38 8.32
N THR A 77 -14.40 1.66 8.24
CA THR A 77 -13.19 2.38 7.81
C THR A 77 -11.89 1.90 8.50
N THR A 78 -11.71 0.61 8.77
CA THR A 78 -10.69 0.15 9.73
C THR A 78 -9.58 -0.63 9.07
N ALA A 79 -8.35 -0.13 9.27
CA ALA A 79 -7.07 -0.80 9.07
C ALA A 79 -7.14 -2.34 9.18
N ALA A 80 -7.08 -3.02 8.03
CA ALA A 80 -6.82 -4.46 7.99
C ALA A 80 -5.43 -4.71 8.61
N ARG A 81 -5.33 -5.61 9.60
CA ARG A 81 -4.04 -6.03 10.13
C ARG A 81 -3.32 -6.82 9.05
N VAL A 82 -2.33 -6.20 8.42
CA VAL A 82 -1.43 -6.90 7.51
C VAL A 82 -0.75 -8.03 8.30
N ALA A 83 -0.91 -9.28 7.85
CA ALA A 83 -0.41 -10.48 8.52
C ALA A 83 1.12 -10.44 8.73
N LEU A 84 1.81 -9.71 7.87
CA LEU A 84 3.25 -9.52 7.88
C LEU A 84 3.76 -8.54 8.95
N LEU A 85 2.87 -7.87 9.72
CA LEU A 85 3.26 -6.91 10.76
C LEU A 85 3.60 -7.54 12.11
N ARG A 86 3.47 -8.86 12.25
CA ARG A 86 4.11 -9.57 13.37
C ARG A 86 5.48 -10.04 12.92
N GLY A 87 6.49 -9.19 13.15
CA GLY A 87 7.85 -9.69 13.35
C GLY A 87 7.80 -10.84 14.38
N PRO A 88 8.71 -11.84 14.27
CA PRO A 88 8.67 -13.02 15.11
C PRO A 88 8.56 -12.58 16.57
N SER A 89 7.61 -13.18 17.28
CA SER A 89 7.52 -13.07 18.72
C SER A 89 8.91 -13.21 19.30
N ARG A 90 9.43 -12.11 19.85
CA ARG A 90 10.59 -12.15 20.74
C ARG A 90 10.12 -12.92 21.97
N SER A 91 10.29 -14.23 21.94
CA SER A 91 10.11 -15.14 23.06
C SER A 91 10.87 -16.41 22.77
N ALA A 92 12.15 -16.43 23.11
CA ALA A 92 12.69 -17.33 24.12
C ALA A 92 14.21 -17.11 24.25
N GLU A 93 14.62 -16.93 25.51
CA GLU A 93 15.98 -16.95 26.06
C GLU A 93 16.83 -15.67 26.02
#